data_AF-A0A3D9DEF0-F1
#
_entry.id   AF-A0A3D9DEF0-F1
#
_cell.length_a   1.000
_cell.length_b   1.000
_cell.length_c   1.000
_cell.angle_alpha   90.00
_cell.angle_beta   90.00
_cell.angle_gamma   90.00
#
_symmetry.space_group_name_H-M   'P 1'
#
loop_
_entity.id
_entity.type
_entity.pdbx_description
1 polymer ?
#
loop_
_entity_poly.entity_id
_entity_poly.type
_entity_poly.pdbx_seq_one_letter_code
_entity_poly.pdbx_strand_id
1 'polypeptide(L)'
;MNSELKELFEIKQEDKDKDKKISKPTDQNIKKHITTRLAVFILGTICFVIAIMEGKGVWEEIAFLIYMALFHAIWLLFIIIEALVLHCNKKLTLRNTNLIFILVLVLTYFISGIFLFGFA
;
A
#
# COMPACT_ATOMS: atom_id res chain seq x y z
N MET A 1 -22.24 49.43 6.71
CA MET A 1 -22.23 47.97 6.44
C MET A 1 -23.34 47.36 7.28
N ASN A 2 -24.36 46.73 6.66
CA ASN A 2 -25.57 46.25 7.34
C ASN A 2 -25.29 44.94 8.13
N SER A 3 -25.81 44.80 9.36
CA SER A 3 -25.47 43.66 10.24
C SER A 3 -25.95 42.32 9.68
N GLU A 4 -27.06 42.31 8.96
CA GLU A 4 -27.62 41.11 8.33
C GLU A 4 -26.71 40.54 7.24
N LEU A 5 -26.02 41.40 6.48
CA LEU A 5 -25.05 40.95 5.48
C LEU A 5 -23.80 40.37 6.14
N LYS A 6 -23.41 40.91 7.30
CA LYS A 6 -22.27 40.39 8.06
C LYS A 6 -22.56 38.98 8.59
N GLU A 7 -23.77 38.74 9.12
CA GLU A 7 -24.21 37.40 9.53
C GLU A 7 -24.26 36.42 8.34
N LEU A 8 -24.78 36.83 7.18
CA LEU A 8 -24.81 35.97 6.00
C LEU A 8 -23.40 35.61 5.47
N PHE A 9 -22.43 36.51 5.61
CA PHE A 9 -21.03 36.22 5.27
C PHE A 9 -20.33 35.37 6.34
N GLU A 10 -20.62 35.56 7.63
CA GLU A 10 -20.15 34.72 8.74
C GLU A 10 -20.69 33.28 8.61
N ILE A 11 -21.98 33.11 8.32
CA ILE A 11 -22.62 31.80 8.11
C ILE A 11 -21.98 31.05 6.93
N LYS A 12 -21.66 31.76 5.83
CA LYS A 12 -21.00 31.17 4.66
C LYS A 12 -19.52 30.86 4.89
N GLN A 13 -18.88 31.50 5.87
CA GLN A 13 -17.52 31.20 6.32
C GLN A 13 -17.50 30.01 7.28
N GLU A 14 -18.48 29.86 8.18
CA GLU A 14 -18.59 28.70 9.06
C GLU A 14 -18.77 27.39 8.29
N ASP A 15 -19.54 27.38 7.19
CA ASP A 15 -19.68 26.19 6.36
C ASP A 15 -18.41 25.88 5.55
N LYS A 16 -17.62 26.90 5.16
CA LYS A 16 -16.29 26.70 4.56
C LYS A 16 -15.22 26.28 5.57
N ASP A 17 -15.36 26.62 6.84
CA ASP A 17 -14.45 26.17 7.91
C ASP A 17 -14.85 24.81 8.50
N LYS A 18 -16.10 24.35 8.32
CA LYS A 18 -16.47 22.94 8.54
C LYS A 18 -15.78 22.01 7.55
N ASP A 19 -15.58 22.43 6.30
CA ASP A 19 -14.76 21.71 5.32
C ASP A 19 -13.25 21.78 5.62
N LYS A 20 -12.80 22.76 6.42
CA LYS A 20 -11.44 22.79 6.99
C LYS A 20 -11.26 21.95 8.25
N LYS A 21 -12.27 21.22 8.73
CA LYS A 21 -12.05 20.02 9.54
C LYS A 21 -11.60 18.85 8.64
N ILE A 22 -10.61 19.09 7.79
CA ILE A 22 -9.73 18.05 7.30
C ILE A 22 -9.04 17.54 8.56
N SER A 23 -9.63 16.49 9.14
CA SER A 23 -9.08 15.59 10.14
C SER A 23 -7.80 16.12 10.77
N LYS A 24 -7.86 16.62 12.01
CA LYS A 24 -6.73 16.50 12.93
C LYS A 24 -6.09 15.14 12.65
N PRO A 25 -4.80 15.04 12.32
CA PRO A 25 -4.18 13.75 12.10
C PRO A 25 -4.36 12.98 13.40
N THR A 26 -5.33 12.08 13.45
CA THR A 26 -5.31 10.99 14.41
C THR A 26 -3.92 10.43 14.29
N ASP A 27 -3.16 10.43 15.37
CA ASP A 27 -1.76 9.99 15.41
C ASP A 27 -1.65 8.62 14.73
N GLN A 28 -1.41 8.68 13.44
CA GLN A 28 -1.51 7.56 12.54
C GLN A 28 -0.09 7.06 12.55
N ASN A 29 0.14 5.93 13.23
CA ASN A 29 1.44 5.31 13.37
C ASN A 29 1.94 4.75 12.03
N ILE A 30 2.18 5.64 11.06
CA ILE A 30 2.64 5.38 9.69
C ILE A 30 3.95 4.59 9.74
N LYS A 31 4.84 4.93 10.69
CA LYS A 31 6.09 4.19 10.91
C LYS A 31 5.82 2.72 11.20
N LYS A 32 5.00 2.42 12.22
CA LYS A 32 4.65 1.04 12.58
C LYS A 32 4.01 0.30 11.40
N HIS A 33 3.11 0.99 10.69
CA HIS A 33 2.42 0.49 9.51
C HIS A 33 3.37 0.07 8.37
N ILE A 34 4.31 0.95 8.03
CA ILE A 34 5.36 0.69 7.02
C ILE A 34 6.27 -0.42 7.50
N THR A 35 6.76 -0.36 8.74
CA THR A 35 7.70 -1.34 9.31
C THR A 35 7.11 -2.75 9.30
N THR A 36 5.86 -2.93 9.73
CA THR A 36 5.24 -4.26 9.74
C THR A 36 5.14 -4.84 8.32
N ARG A 37 4.77 -4.02 7.34
CA ARG A 37 4.61 -4.50 5.96
C ARG A 37 5.93 -4.84 5.29
N LEU A 38 6.93 -3.99 5.51
CA LEU A 38 8.26 -4.22 5.01
C LEU A 38 8.86 -5.48 5.65
N ALA A 39 8.63 -5.69 6.95
CA ALA A 39 9.07 -6.88 7.65
C ALA A 39 8.46 -8.15 7.06
N VAL A 40 7.13 -8.21 6.85
CA VAL A 40 6.48 -9.39 6.26
C VAL A 40 6.98 -9.65 4.84
N PHE A 41 7.10 -8.60 4.02
CA PHE A 41 7.55 -8.73 2.64
C PHE A 41 9.00 -9.23 2.54
N ILE A 42 9.92 -8.60 3.27
CA ILE A 42 11.34 -8.95 3.26
C ILE A 42 11.55 -10.33 3.87
N LEU A 43 10.97 -10.60 5.04
CA LEU A 43 11.17 -11.88 5.72
C LEU A 43 10.62 -13.05 4.90
N GLY A 44 9.41 -12.89 4.35
CA GLY A 44 8.82 -13.89 3.45
C GLY A 44 9.70 -14.13 2.22
N THR A 45 10.16 -13.06 1.57
CA THR A 45 11.06 -13.16 0.42
C THR A 45 12.36 -13.89 0.76
N ILE A 46 13.02 -13.55 1.87
CA ILE A 46 14.28 -14.18 2.29
C ILE A 46 14.08 -15.67 2.54
N CYS A 47 12.99 -16.07 3.20
CA CYS A 47 12.69 -17.49 3.42
C CYS A 47 12.57 -18.27 2.10
N PHE A 48 11.89 -17.71 1.09
CA PHE A 48 11.81 -18.34 -0.23
C PHE A 48 13.17 -18.37 -0.93
N VAL A 49 13.98 -17.31 -0.84
CA VAL A 49 15.33 -17.29 -1.42
C VAL A 49 16.21 -18.39 -0.83
N ILE A 50 16.20 -18.55 0.51
CA ILE A 50 16.94 -19.64 1.17
C ILE A 50 16.45 -21.00 0.69
N ALA A 51 15.12 -21.20 0.62
CA ALA A 51 14.54 -22.46 0.14
C ALA A 51 14.93 -22.78 -1.31
N ILE A 52 15.01 -21.76 -2.18
CA ILE A 52 15.49 -21.91 -3.56
C ILE A 52 16.97 -22.30 -3.58
N MET A 53 17.81 -21.65 -2.77
CA MET A 53 19.25 -21.95 -2.69
C MET A 53 19.55 -23.35 -2.15
N GLU A 54 18.67 -23.90 -1.31
CA GLU A 54 18.80 -25.27 -0.78
C GLU A 54 18.19 -26.33 -1.69
N GLY A 55 17.39 -25.93 -2.69
CA GLY A 55 16.79 -26.82 -3.69
C GLY A 55 17.86 -27.60 -4.44
N LYS A 56 17.64 -28.91 -4.64
CA LYS A 56 18.63 -29.79 -5.29
C LYS A 56 18.35 -30.02 -6.77
N GLY A 57 17.26 -29.47 -7.28
CA GLY A 57 16.86 -29.65 -8.66
C GLY A 57 16.07 -28.49 -9.22
N VAL A 58 16.20 -28.29 -10.53
CA VAL A 58 15.56 -27.22 -11.30
C VAL A 58 14.04 -27.19 -11.10
N TRP A 59 13.39 -28.35 -10.97
CA TRP A 59 11.95 -28.44 -10.76
C TRP A 59 11.51 -27.97 -9.37
N GLU A 60 12.34 -28.20 -8.34
CA GLU A 60 12.08 -27.72 -6.98
C GLU A 60 12.25 -26.21 -6.90
N GLU A 61 13.31 -25.68 -7.52
CA GLU A 61 13.57 -24.24 -7.62
C GLU A 61 12.41 -23.50 -8.32
N ILE A 62 11.92 -24.04 -9.45
CA ILE A 62 10.76 -23.50 -10.16
C ILE A 62 9.50 -23.54 -9.27
N ALA A 63 9.27 -24.64 -8.55
CA ALA A 63 8.14 -24.74 -7.64
C ALA A 63 8.21 -23.67 -6.53
N PHE A 64 9.39 -23.44 -5.93
CA PHE A 64 9.58 -22.40 -4.92
C PHE A 64 9.41 -20.98 -5.49
N LEU A 65 9.85 -20.73 -6.74
CA LEU A 65 9.59 -19.47 -7.43
C LEU A 65 8.08 -19.22 -7.63
N ILE A 66 7.33 -20.25 -7.99
CA ILE A 66 5.85 -20.17 -8.10
C ILE A 66 5.22 -19.89 -6.72
N TYR A 67 5.65 -20.60 -5.68
CA TYR A 67 5.14 -20.36 -4.32
C TYR A 67 5.46 -18.95 -3.82
N MET A 68 6.65 -18.44 -4.11
CA MET A 68 7.04 -17.07 -3.81
C MET A 68 6.15 -16.05 -4.53
N ALA A 69 5.85 -16.29 -5.81
CA ALA A 69 4.92 -15.46 -6.58
C ALA A 69 3.50 -15.47 -6.00
N LEU A 70 3.00 -16.65 -5.60
CA LEU A 70 1.70 -16.79 -4.94
C LEU A 70 1.66 -16.07 -3.59
N PHE A 71 2.72 -16.20 -2.78
CA PHE A 71 2.85 -15.47 -1.52
C PHE A 71 2.75 -13.96 -1.74
N HIS A 72 3.49 -13.42 -2.72
CA HIS A 72 3.41 -12.00 -3.06
C HIS A 72 2.05 -11.59 -3.62
N ALA A 73 1.38 -12.44 -4.39
CA ALA A 73 0.03 -12.16 -4.89
C ALA A 73 -1.01 -12.10 -3.77
N ILE A 74 -0.96 -13.03 -2.80
CA ILE A 74 -1.82 -13.03 -1.61
C ILE A 74 -1.55 -11.79 -0.76
N TRP A 75 -0.26 -11.47 -0.55
CA TRP A 75 0.15 -10.28 0.18
C TRP A 75 -0.32 -8.98 -0.50
N LEU A 76 -0.22 -8.91 -1.83
CA LEU A 76 -0.73 -7.80 -2.62
C LEU A 76 -2.24 -7.62 -2.44
N LEU A 77 -3.01 -8.72 -2.49
CA LEU A 77 -4.45 -8.69 -2.28
C LEU A 77 -4.80 -8.12 -0.90
N PHE A 78 -4.07 -8.54 0.15
CA PHE A 78 -4.23 -7.99 1.49
C PHE A 78 -4.01 -6.47 1.52
N ILE A 79 -2.93 -6.00 0.90
CA ILE A 79 -2.62 -4.56 0.80
C ILE A 79 -3.70 -3.78 0.04
N ILE A 80 -4.27 -4.36 -1.03
CA ILE A 80 -5.36 -3.74 -1.80
C ILE A 80 -6.63 -3.62 -0.95
N ILE A 81 -7.05 -4.70 -0.29
CA ILE A 81 -8.22 -4.69 0.60
C ILE A 81 -8.03 -3.64 1.70
N GLU A 82 -6.86 -3.59 2.31
CA GLU A 82 -6.56 -2.62 3.34
C GLU A 82 -6.56 -1.17 2.79
N ALA A 83 -6.09 -0.94 1.56
CA ALA A 83 -6.16 0.36 0.93
C ALA A 83 -7.63 0.83 0.76
N LEU A 84 -8.53 -0.06 0.39
CA LEU A 84 -9.97 0.22 0.28
C LEU A 84 -10.56 0.54 1.66
N VAL A 85 -10.25 -0.25 2.69
CA VAL A 85 -10.70 -0.01 4.06
C VAL A 85 -10.20 1.35 4.58
N LEU A 86 -8.94 1.71 4.31
CA LEU A 86 -8.36 2.99 4.69
C LEU A 86 -8.98 4.16 3.92
N HIS A 87 -9.37 3.96 2.66
CA HIS A 87 -10.09 4.95 1.87
C HIS A 87 -11.47 5.24 2.46
N CYS A 88 -12.25 4.20 2.79
CA CYS A 88 -13.55 4.33 3.46
C CYS A 88 -13.44 5.05 4.81
N ASN A 89 -12.36 4.78 5.55
CA ASN A 89 -12.09 5.39 6.86
C ASN A 89 -11.44 6.79 6.77
N LYS A 90 -11.35 7.40 5.58
CA LYS A 90 -10.73 8.72 5.34
C LYS A 90 -9.26 8.83 5.82
N LYS A 91 -8.56 7.70 5.97
CA LYS A 91 -7.13 7.64 6.36
C LYS A 91 -6.22 7.75 5.13
N LEU A 92 -6.25 8.91 4.48
CA LEU A 92 -5.63 9.11 3.15
C LEU A 92 -4.11 8.89 3.15
N THR A 93 -3.40 9.26 4.22
CA THR A 93 -1.95 9.08 4.30
C THR A 93 -1.55 7.60 4.32
N LEU A 94 -2.19 6.79 5.17
CA LEU A 94 -1.94 5.33 5.22
C LEU A 94 -2.35 4.64 3.91
N ARG A 95 -3.44 5.09 3.28
CA ARG A 95 -3.86 4.60 1.97
C ARG A 95 -2.78 4.88 0.92
N ASN A 96 -2.26 6.10 0.87
CA ASN A 96 -1.22 6.47 -0.10
C ASN A 96 0.04 5.63 0.09
N THR A 97 0.45 5.37 1.33
CA THR A 97 1.53 4.42 1.62
C THR A 97 1.23 3.03 1.04
N ASN A 98 0.00 2.54 1.17
CA ASN A 98 -0.43 1.27 0.57
C ASN A 98 -0.31 1.24 -0.95
N LEU A 99 -0.75 2.31 -1.61
CA LEU A 99 -0.65 2.43 -3.06
C LEU A 99 0.80 2.44 -3.54
N ILE A 100 1.72 3.04 -2.78
CA ILE A 100 3.16 2.99 -3.09
C ILE A 100 3.68 1.54 -3.02
N PHE A 101 3.31 0.77 -2.00
CA PHE A 101 3.70 -0.65 -1.91
C PHE A 101 3.15 -1.47 -3.08
N ILE A 102 1.88 -1.26 -3.46
CA ILE A 102 1.27 -1.89 -4.63
C ILE A 102 2.07 -1.55 -5.89
N LEU A 103 2.33 -0.26 -6.11
CA LEU A 103 3.05 0.21 -7.29
C LEU A 103 4.45 -0.40 -7.38
N VAL A 104 5.21 -0.38 -6.28
CA VAL A 104 6.56 -0.96 -6.24
C VAL A 104 6.53 -2.45 -6.57
N LEU A 105 5.59 -3.21 -5.99
CA LEU A 105 5.49 -4.65 -6.23
C LEU A 105 5.08 -4.98 -7.67
N VAL A 106 4.12 -4.24 -8.23
CA VAL A 106 3.69 -4.44 -9.61
C VAL A 106 4.84 -4.09 -10.58
N LEU A 107 5.58 -3.02 -10.32
CA LEU A 107 6.72 -2.64 -11.14
C LEU A 107 7.84 -3.68 -11.09
N THR A 108 8.18 -4.21 -9.92
CA THR A 108 9.21 -5.26 -9.82
C THR A 108 8.81 -6.50 -10.61
N TYR A 109 7.58 -6.97 -10.47
CA TYR A 109 7.10 -8.13 -11.24
C TYR A 109 6.99 -7.85 -12.74
N PHE A 110 6.57 -6.64 -13.14
CA PHE A 110 6.52 -6.25 -14.54
C PHE A 110 7.91 -6.24 -15.17
N ILE A 111 8.89 -5.64 -14.50
CA ILE A 111 10.30 -5.61 -14.93
C ILE A 111 10.86 -7.03 -14.98
N SER A 112 10.69 -7.83 -13.92
CA SER A 112 11.13 -9.23 -13.89
C SER A 112 10.50 -10.05 -15.02
N GLY A 113 9.21 -9.84 -15.32
CA GLY A 113 8.53 -10.47 -16.44
C GLY A 113 9.15 -10.10 -17.79
N ILE A 114 9.47 -8.82 -18.00
CA ILE A 114 10.18 -8.38 -19.21
C ILE A 114 11.57 -9.04 -19.32
N PHE A 115 12.33 -9.11 -18.23
CA PHE A 115 13.64 -9.77 -18.25
C PHE A 115 13.56 -11.27 -18.56
N LEU A 116 12.55 -11.96 -18.04
CA LEU A 116 12.40 -13.40 -18.21
C LEU A 116 11.80 -13.79 -19.57
N PHE A 117 10.88 -12.99 -20.12
CA PHE A 117 10.11 -13.34 -21.31
C PHE A 117 10.32 -12.38 -22.50
N GLY A 118 10.93 -11.22 -22.30
CA GLY A 118 11.11 -10.18 -23.33
C GLY A 118 12.40 -10.30 -24.16
N PHE A 119 13.26 -11.28 -23.87
CA PHE A 119 14.42 -11.66 -24.69
C PHE A 119 14.20 -12.99 -25.46
N ALA A 120 12.96 -13.46 -25.55
CA ALA A 120 12.57 -14.57 -26.40
C ALA A 120 12.23 -14.11 -27.83
#